data_AF-A0A2N0V5M9-F1
#
_entry.id   AF-A0A2N0V5M9-F1
#
_cell.length_a   1.000
_cell.length_b   1.000
_cell.length_c   1.000
_cell.angle_alpha   90.00
_cell.angle_beta   90.00
_cell.angle_gamma   90.00
#
_symmetry.space_group_name_H-M   'P 1'
#
loop_
_entity.id
_entity.type
_entity.pdbx_description
1 polymer ?
#
loop_
_entity_poly.entity_id
_entity_poly.type
_entity_poly.pdbx_seq_one_letter_code
_entity_poly.pdbx_strand_id
1 'polypeptide(L)'
;MTDPYQYYPTPEALSRKAWAMFKNTRFVRILEPSAGEGHLLKAKPSDHYQRLSIDCIEIDIRKHAVLRDEGYAVIGMDFLQFQSGSVYSHIIMNPPFADGAKHVLKAWEILFDGEIVAILNAETVRNPFSKERQLLLRLIERHGEVEYLPEMFAGEDAERKTPVEVALVWLNKTSTFEQDILGSILDDLRQDRREADDLAGEFQLPNELALPNAFIDNAVLMFNAAVEAARQAVISEARASRYRAMLGKTLGELSGGGISSEDESSSDAVKRTLFKRYHDLKNRAWTCILRSTQVTSRLSSAAQKRLESDFETVKSLEFAVPNIYGFLQGIIDQQGEIQLSMVCDVFDLITRYVSDNAVFYMGWKSNDKHRTLGMRIKTTRFILPGHGSSSYQKGLNWESERLLADFDKVFALLDGKTEADVSLVSVFRQHFHALRVGQRIGGSYFDVRYYPGVGTIHFFPKSKILIDRMNRWVGRQRRWLPPVDMQAGKGFWQQFEQAEAFDKAFHTEVNKKCKRDGRAIRFDPFWAIKHGGESEREKGHDLLTQAMSTVLASRGIDPDAVLENEQSSLLEWAGPLPSSTDLALAS
;
A
#
# COMPACT_ATOMS: atom_id res chain seq x y z
N MET A 1 -5.26 2.66 -36.17
CA MET A 1 -4.47 3.28 -35.09
C MET A 1 -3.26 2.39 -34.86
N THR A 2 -2.06 2.88 -35.12
CA THR A 2 -0.81 2.20 -34.75
C THR A 2 -0.73 2.18 -33.23
N ASP A 3 -0.63 0.98 -32.66
CA ASP A 3 -0.42 0.78 -31.23
C ASP A 3 0.92 1.42 -30.82
N PRO A 4 0.93 2.44 -29.94
CA PRO A 4 2.13 3.19 -29.61
C PRO A 4 3.21 2.34 -28.92
N TYR A 5 2.85 1.20 -28.33
CA TYR A 5 3.77 0.30 -27.63
C TYR A 5 4.11 -0.96 -28.42
N GLN A 6 3.60 -1.11 -29.65
CA GLN A 6 3.81 -2.29 -30.50
C GLN A 6 3.57 -3.62 -29.77
N TYR A 7 2.42 -3.76 -29.11
CA TYR A 7 2.10 -4.97 -28.35
C TYR A 7 1.71 -6.13 -29.28
N TYR A 8 2.45 -7.24 -29.14
CA TYR A 8 2.22 -8.50 -29.83
C TYR A 8 2.22 -9.65 -28.82
N PRO A 9 1.04 -10.17 -28.43
CA PRO A 9 0.93 -11.38 -27.61
C PRO A 9 1.76 -12.51 -28.20
N THR A 10 2.68 -13.08 -27.43
CA THR A 10 3.58 -14.14 -27.91
C THR A 10 2.80 -15.45 -28.08
N PRO A 11 2.76 -16.06 -29.28
CA PRO A 11 2.08 -17.33 -29.51
C PRO A 11 2.72 -18.45 -28.67
N GLU A 12 1.91 -19.35 -28.12
CA GLU A 12 2.36 -20.39 -27.19
C GLU A 12 3.47 -21.29 -27.78
N ALA A 13 3.38 -21.60 -29.08
CA ALA A 13 4.42 -22.36 -29.78
C ALA A 13 5.77 -21.63 -29.80
N LEU A 14 5.76 -20.31 -29.97
CA LEU A 14 6.96 -19.48 -29.91
C LEU A 14 7.48 -19.37 -28.48
N SER A 15 6.60 -19.22 -27.49
CA SER A 15 6.96 -19.21 -26.07
C SER A 15 7.68 -20.50 -25.67
N ARG A 16 7.15 -21.67 -26.08
CA ARG A 16 7.79 -22.97 -25.83
C ARG A 16 9.18 -23.07 -26.45
N LYS A 17 9.35 -22.60 -27.69
CA LYS A 17 10.67 -22.53 -28.35
C LYS A 17 11.64 -21.62 -27.61
N ALA A 18 11.19 -20.44 -27.17
CA ALA A 18 12.01 -19.50 -26.42
C ALA A 18 12.52 -20.09 -25.10
N TRP A 19 11.65 -20.73 -24.31
CA TRP A 19 12.06 -21.40 -23.07
C TRP A 19 13.00 -22.58 -23.30
N ALA A 20 12.77 -23.38 -24.35
CA ALA A 20 13.63 -24.51 -24.70
C ALA A 20 15.02 -24.09 -25.19
N MET A 21 15.21 -22.82 -25.55
CA MET A 21 16.49 -22.29 -26.01
C MET A 21 17.49 -22.06 -24.87
N PHE A 22 17.02 -21.94 -23.63
CA PHE A 22 17.91 -21.90 -22.47
C PHE A 22 18.68 -23.22 -22.33
N LYS A 23 20.01 -23.13 -22.28
CA LYS A 23 20.89 -24.29 -22.11
C LYS A 23 21.10 -24.58 -20.62
N ASN A 24 21.08 -23.54 -19.79
CA ASN A 24 21.09 -23.67 -18.33
C ASN A 24 19.67 -23.82 -17.78
N THR A 25 19.37 -24.95 -17.14
CA THR A 25 18.06 -25.21 -16.53
C THR A 25 18.00 -24.81 -15.05
N ARG A 26 19.10 -24.30 -14.49
CA ARG A 26 19.16 -23.83 -13.10
C ARG A 26 18.65 -22.40 -12.99
N PHE A 27 17.34 -22.26 -13.00
CA PHE A 27 16.67 -20.98 -12.79
C PHE A 27 16.78 -20.54 -11.32
N VAL A 28 17.39 -19.38 -11.08
CA VAL A 28 17.49 -18.75 -9.75
C VAL A 28 16.45 -17.65 -9.66
N ARG A 29 16.52 -16.71 -10.60
CA ARG A 29 15.55 -15.64 -10.78
C ARG A 29 15.55 -15.23 -12.25
N ILE A 30 14.36 -15.04 -12.81
CA ILE A 30 14.15 -14.74 -14.23
C ILE A 30 13.56 -13.34 -14.34
N LEU A 31 14.02 -12.59 -15.33
CA LEU A 31 13.43 -11.31 -15.71
C LEU A 31 12.69 -11.44 -17.05
N GLU A 32 11.46 -10.96 -17.10
CA GLU A 32 10.75 -10.63 -18.33
C GLU A 32 10.60 -9.10 -18.45
N PRO A 33 11.47 -8.43 -19.21
CA PRO A 33 11.58 -6.98 -19.19
C PRO A 33 10.55 -6.25 -20.07
N SER A 34 9.68 -6.98 -20.75
CA SER A 34 8.63 -6.44 -21.64
C SER A 34 7.43 -7.38 -21.59
N ALA A 35 6.83 -7.48 -20.40
CA ALA A 35 6.00 -8.62 -20.05
C ALA A 35 4.64 -8.66 -20.76
N GLY A 36 4.11 -7.51 -21.18
CA GLY A 36 2.78 -7.41 -21.73
C GLY A 36 1.74 -7.97 -20.75
N GLU A 37 1.03 -9.01 -21.18
CA GLU A 37 0.06 -9.74 -20.33
C GLU A 37 0.62 -11.11 -19.87
N GLY A 38 1.92 -11.36 -20.02
CA GLY A 38 2.59 -12.58 -19.53
C GLY A 38 2.49 -13.79 -20.46
N HIS A 39 2.07 -13.62 -21.72
CA HIS A 39 1.93 -14.72 -22.69
C HIS A 39 3.21 -15.54 -22.90
N LEU A 40 4.38 -14.91 -22.84
CA LEU A 40 5.67 -15.59 -22.95
C LEU A 40 5.96 -16.51 -21.74
N LEU A 41 5.44 -16.15 -20.57
CA LEU A 41 5.62 -16.92 -19.33
C LEU A 41 4.65 -18.08 -19.16
N LYS A 42 3.60 -18.17 -20.00
CA LYS A 42 2.64 -19.29 -19.97
C LYS A 42 3.29 -20.62 -20.27
N ALA A 43 4.34 -20.63 -21.11
CA ALA A 43 5.10 -21.81 -21.49
C ALA A 43 6.28 -22.14 -20.55
N LYS A 44 6.39 -21.49 -19.38
CA LYS A 44 7.49 -21.73 -18.44
C LYS A 44 7.55 -23.20 -18.00
N PRO A 45 8.74 -23.76 -17.74
CA PRO A 45 8.89 -25.13 -17.24
C PRO A 45 8.08 -25.34 -15.95
N SER A 46 7.22 -26.36 -15.94
CA SER A 46 6.46 -26.75 -14.76
C SER A 46 7.20 -27.88 -14.03
N ASP A 47 8.10 -27.53 -13.12
CA ASP A 47 8.60 -28.52 -12.17
C ASP A 47 7.72 -28.50 -10.93
N HIS A 48 7.13 -29.64 -10.57
CA HIS A 48 6.13 -29.76 -9.50
C HIS A 48 6.68 -29.34 -8.12
N TYR A 49 8.00 -29.25 -7.97
CA TYR A 49 8.68 -28.92 -6.72
C TYR A 49 9.30 -27.52 -6.67
N GLN A 50 9.33 -26.75 -7.76
CA GLN A 50 10.04 -25.47 -7.80
C GLN A 50 9.22 -24.39 -8.51
N ARG A 51 8.64 -23.47 -7.73
CA ARG A 51 8.01 -22.25 -8.27
C ARG A 51 9.11 -21.31 -8.74
N LEU A 52 9.20 -21.09 -10.05
CA LEU A 52 10.16 -20.16 -10.65
C LEU A 52 9.91 -18.73 -10.14
N SER A 53 10.95 -18.05 -9.66
CA SER A 53 10.87 -16.65 -9.27
C SER A 53 11.04 -15.79 -10.53
N ILE A 54 9.94 -15.22 -11.01
CA ILE A 54 9.90 -14.41 -12.23
C ILE A 54 9.48 -12.98 -11.87
N ASP A 55 10.30 -12.02 -12.27
CA ASP A 55 9.98 -10.60 -12.20
C ASP A 55 9.63 -10.09 -13.60
N CYS A 56 8.67 -9.16 -13.66
CA CYS A 56 8.16 -8.55 -14.87
C CYS A 56 8.39 -7.04 -14.85
N ILE A 57 8.73 -6.46 -16.00
CA ILE A 57 8.68 -5.02 -16.24
C ILE A 57 7.71 -4.79 -17.38
N GLU A 58 6.78 -3.84 -17.19
CA GLU A 58 5.79 -3.51 -18.20
C GLU A 58 5.49 -2.01 -18.17
N ILE A 59 5.65 -1.37 -19.33
CA ILE A 59 5.46 0.08 -19.49
C ILE A 59 3.98 0.47 -19.50
N ASP A 60 3.09 -0.41 -19.96
CA ASP A 60 1.65 -0.21 -19.94
C ASP A 60 1.04 -0.63 -18.60
N ILE A 61 0.80 0.35 -17.72
CA ILE A 61 0.22 0.18 -16.38
C ILE A 61 -1.10 -0.62 -16.43
N ARG A 62 -1.87 -0.55 -17.51
CA ARG A 62 -3.16 -1.24 -17.65
C ARG A 62 -3.02 -2.77 -17.57
N LYS A 63 -1.84 -3.32 -17.88
CA LYS A 63 -1.58 -4.76 -17.89
C LYS A 63 -1.04 -5.28 -16.55
N HIS A 64 -0.68 -4.40 -15.62
CA HIS A 64 -0.11 -4.78 -14.33
C HIS A 64 -1.09 -5.61 -13.50
N ALA A 65 -2.39 -5.33 -13.57
CA ALA A 65 -3.40 -6.11 -12.88
C ALA A 65 -3.41 -7.57 -13.35
N VAL A 66 -3.40 -7.80 -14.67
CA VAL A 66 -3.38 -9.14 -15.28
C VAL A 66 -2.13 -9.91 -14.85
N LEU A 67 -0.95 -9.29 -14.92
CA LEU A 67 0.31 -9.92 -14.49
C LEU A 67 0.30 -10.32 -13.01
N ARG A 68 -0.26 -9.47 -12.13
CA ARG A 68 -0.37 -9.76 -10.69
C ARG A 68 -1.38 -10.86 -10.41
N ASP A 69 -2.50 -10.89 -11.13
CA ASP A 69 -3.52 -11.94 -11.03
C ASP A 69 -2.97 -13.30 -11.49
N GLU A 70 -2.09 -13.33 -12.50
CA GLU A 70 -1.35 -14.53 -12.91
C GLU A 70 -0.22 -14.92 -11.93
N GLY A 71 0.04 -14.09 -10.91
CA GLY A 71 0.98 -14.35 -9.84
C GLY A 71 2.43 -13.96 -10.13
N TYR A 72 2.66 -13.05 -11.08
CA TYR A 72 3.97 -12.47 -11.37
C TYR A 72 4.21 -11.16 -10.63
N ALA A 73 5.47 -10.91 -10.26
CA ALA A 73 5.87 -9.66 -9.60
C ALA A 73 6.21 -8.60 -10.65
N VAL A 74 5.45 -7.50 -10.70
CA VAL A 74 5.78 -6.36 -11.56
C VAL A 74 6.67 -5.38 -10.80
N ILE A 75 7.94 -5.27 -11.20
CA ILE A 75 8.99 -4.60 -10.40
C ILE A 75 9.42 -3.22 -10.94
N GLY A 76 9.02 -2.88 -12.16
CA GLY A 76 9.39 -1.62 -12.82
C GLY A 76 8.44 -1.28 -13.97
N MET A 77 8.56 -0.05 -14.48
CA MET A 77 7.75 0.46 -15.61
C MET A 77 8.53 0.51 -16.92
N ASP A 78 9.68 1.19 -16.95
CA ASP A 78 10.52 1.31 -18.13
C ASP A 78 11.80 0.47 -17.99
N PHE A 79 11.93 -0.56 -18.82
CA PHE A 79 13.11 -1.43 -18.81
C PHE A 79 14.39 -0.72 -19.25
N LEU A 80 14.32 0.26 -20.15
CA LEU A 80 15.52 0.95 -20.60
C LEU A 80 16.16 1.79 -19.48
N GLN A 81 15.37 2.18 -18.47
CA GLN A 81 15.84 2.87 -17.26
C GLN A 81 16.25 1.92 -16.13
N PHE A 82 15.92 0.63 -16.22
CA PHE A 82 16.18 -0.35 -15.17
C PHE A 82 17.67 -0.63 -15.01
N GLN A 83 18.19 -0.57 -13.78
CA GLN A 83 19.63 -0.75 -13.50
C GLN A 83 19.97 -2.05 -12.74
N SER A 84 18.97 -2.69 -12.12
CA SER A 84 19.19 -3.77 -11.13
C SER A 84 19.21 -5.17 -11.76
N GLY A 85 20.09 -5.43 -12.75
CA GLY A 85 20.10 -6.71 -13.49
C GLY A 85 20.97 -7.84 -12.90
N SER A 86 21.84 -7.55 -11.94
CA SER A 86 22.87 -8.50 -11.47
C SER A 86 22.34 -9.69 -10.66
N VAL A 87 21.08 -9.64 -10.23
CA VAL A 87 20.39 -10.68 -9.45
C VAL A 87 19.77 -11.79 -10.31
N TYR A 88 19.64 -11.56 -11.63
CA TYR A 88 18.99 -12.50 -12.54
C TYR A 88 19.97 -13.54 -13.06
N SER A 89 19.50 -14.79 -13.19
CA SER A 89 20.23 -15.83 -13.91
C SER A 89 19.78 -15.98 -15.35
N HIS A 90 18.54 -15.57 -15.67
CA HIS A 90 17.97 -15.64 -17.01
C HIS A 90 17.16 -14.39 -17.32
N ILE A 91 17.20 -13.94 -18.57
CA ILE A 91 16.31 -12.91 -19.09
C ILE A 91 15.62 -13.48 -20.32
N ILE A 92 14.29 -13.45 -20.36
CA ILE A 92 13.49 -13.87 -21.52
C ILE A 92 12.65 -12.69 -21.97
N MET A 93 12.64 -12.35 -23.27
CA MET A 93 11.96 -11.13 -23.72
C MET A 93 11.36 -11.24 -25.13
N ASN A 94 10.22 -10.57 -25.31
CA ASN A 94 9.64 -10.22 -26.60
C ASN A 94 9.47 -8.68 -26.66
N PRO A 95 10.56 -7.92 -26.88
CA PRO A 95 10.52 -6.47 -26.87
C PRO A 95 9.76 -5.90 -28.08
N PRO A 96 9.32 -4.63 -28.03
CA PRO A 96 8.82 -3.92 -29.20
C PRO A 96 9.78 -4.04 -30.39
N PHE A 97 9.29 -4.46 -31.56
CA PHE A 97 10.18 -4.76 -32.70
C PHE A 97 11.03 -3.57 -33.15
N ALA A 98 10.53 -2.35 -33.02
CA ALA A 98 11.30 -1.14 -33.33
C ALA A 98 12.55 -0.95 -32.45
N ASP A 99 12.46 -1.31 -31.17
CA ASP A 99 13.50 -1.09 -30.17
C ASP A 99 14.16 -2.39 -29.67
N GLY A 100 13.94 -3.50 -30.36
CA GLY A 100 14.42 -4.81 -29.94
C GLY A 100 15.93 -4.88 -29.73
N ALA A 101 16.72 -4.23 -30.59
CA ALA A 101 18.17 -4.18 -30.42
C ALA A 101 18.59 -3.45 -29.13
N LYS A 102 17.92 -2.34 -28.78
CA LYS A 102 18.22 -1.58 -27.56
C LYS A 102 17.91 -2.41 -26.31
N HIS A 103 16.80 -3.13 -26.31
CA HIS A 103 16.41 -3.99 -25.20
C HIS A 103 17.42 -5.12 -24.98
N VAL A 104 17.87 -5.80 -26.04
CA VAL A 104 18.87 -6.87 -25.89
C VAL A 104 20.22 -6.32 -25.41
N LEU A 105 20.65 -5.17 -25.92
CA LEU A 105 21.86 -4.51 -25.44
C LEU A 105 21.75 -4.11 -23.97
N LYS A 106 20.60 -3.57 -23.56
CA LYS A 106 20.34 -3.21 -22.16
C LYS A 106 20.34 -4.45 -21.26
N ALA A 107 19.70 -5.53 -21.69
CA ALA A 107 19.70 -6.80 -20.97
C ALA A 107 21.12 -7.36 -20.82
N TRP A 108 21.93 -7.26 -21.88
CA TRP A 108 23.34 -7.65 -21.84
C TRP A 108 24.15 -6.77 -20.89
N GLU A 109 23.92 -5.46 -20.85
CA GLU A 109 24.59 -4.52 -19.94
C GLU A 109 24.32 -4.87 -18.46
N ILE A 110 23.05 -5.03 -18.08
CA ILE A 110 22.66 -5.20 -16.68
C ILE A 110 22.87 -6.62 -16.15
N LEU A 111 22.86 -7.64 -17.02
CA LEU A 111 23.03 -9.02 -16.62
C LEU A 111 24.48 -9.24 -16.17
N PHE A 112 24.67 -9.83 -14.99
CA PHE A 112 26.02 -10.11 -14.48
C PHE A 112 26.59 -11.41 -15.07
N ASP A 113 25.83 -12.49 -14.94
CA ASP A 113 26.19 -13.84 -15.38
C ASP A 113 24.89 -14.63 -15.61
N GLY A 114 24.68 -15.19 -16.80
CA GLY A 114 23.44 -15.87 -17.14
C GLY A 114 23.12 -15.89 -18.63
N GLU A 115 21.90 -16.31 -18.95
CA GLU A 115 21.44 -16.44 -20.33
C GLU A 115 20.35 -15.43 -20.68
N ILE A 116 20.35 -14.96 -21.93
CA ILE A 116 19.33 -14.08 -22.49
C ILE A 116 18.70 -14.77 -23.69
N VAL A 117 17.38 -14.86 -23.72
CA VAL A 117 16.62 -15.25 -24.91
C VAL A 117 15.74 -14.09 -25.34
N ALA A 118 15.88 -13.65 -26.59
CA ALA A 118 15.16 -12.52 -27.14
C ALA A 118 14.48 -12.87 -28.47
N ILE A 119 13.21 -12.51 -28.58
CA ILE A 119 12.40 -12.61 -29.80
C ILE A 119 12.50 -11.27 -30.53
N LEU A 120 13.18 -11.24 -31.68
CA LEU A 120 13.38 -10.03 -32.47
C LEU A 120 12.76 -10.17 -33.86
N ASN A 121 12.53 -9.05 -34.54
CA ASN A 121 12.31 -9.07 -35.99
C ASN A 121 13.60 -9.50 -36.70
N ALA A 122 13.51 -10.43 -37.66
CA ALA A 122 14.67 -10.93 -38.41
C ALA A 122 15.47 -9.83 -39.11
N GLU A 123 14.82 -8.75 -39.56
CA GLU A 123 15.49 -7.59 -40.16
C GLU A 123 16.43 -6.87 -39.18
N THR A 124 16.18 -6.95 -37.87
CA THR A 124 17.05 -6.36 -36.83
C THR A 124 18.43 -6.99 -36.85
N VAL A 125 18.51 -8.28 -37.21
CA VAL A 125 19.76 -9.04 -37.30
C VAL A 125 20.31 -9.02 -38.73
N ARG A 126 19.47 -9.20 -39.75
CA ARG A 126 19.90 -9.28 -41.17
C ARG A 126 20.32 -7.93 -41.77
N ASN A 127 19.81 -6.82 -41.26
CA ASN A 127 20.13 -5.48 -41.75
C ASN A 127 20.73 -4.59 -40.62
N PRO A 128 22.03 -4.73 -40.33
CA PRO A 128 22.71 -3.97 -39.28
C PRO A 128 23.16 -2.58 -39.75
N PHE A 129 22.21 -1.76 -40.17
CA PHE A 129 22.50 -0.41 -40.65
C PHE A 129 22.88 0.58 -39.54
N SER A 130 22.47 0.31 -38.28
CA SER A 130 22.74 1.18 -37.12
C SER A 130 23.87 0.64 -36.24
N LYS A 131 24.51 1.51 -35.44
CA LYS A 131 25.58 1.12 -34.51
C LYS A 131 25.10 0.08 -33.50
N GLU A 132 23.86 0.22 -33.03
CA GLU A 132 23.22 -0.68 -32.07
C GLU A 132 23.02 -2.07 -32.68
N ARG A 133 22.51 -2.16 -33.91
CA ARG A 133 22.34 -3.46 -34.59
C ARG A 133 23.68 -4.11 -34.94
N GLN A 134 24.69 -3.32 -35.31
CA GLN A 134 26.06 -3.82 -35.52
C GLN A 134 26.65 -4.37 -34.22
N LEU A 135 26.42 -3.70 -33.09
CA LEU A 135 26.88 -4.18 -31.79
C LEU A 135 26.15 -5.47 -31.39
N LEU A 136 24.83 -5.53 -31.58
CA LEU A 136 24.04 -6.74 -31.35
C LEU A 136 24.57 -7.92 -32.16
N LEU A 137 24.85 -7.75 -33.45
CA LEU A 137 25.43 -8.81 -34.28
C LEU A 137 26.76 -9.32 -33.71
N ARG A 138 27.66 -8.42 -33.32
CA ARG A 138 28.94 -8.80 -32.70
C ARG A 138 28.74 -9.56 -31.40
N LEU A 139 27.72 -9.23 -30.61
CA LEU A 139 27.38 -9.96 -29.39
C LEU A 139 26.88 -11.38 -29.71
N ILE A 140 25.98 -11.51 -30.69
CA ILE A 140 25.48 -12.81 -31.13
C ILE A 140 26.63 -13.68 -31.63
N GLU A 141 27.48 -13.17 -32.52
CA GLU A 141 28.63 -13.90 -33.07
C GLU A 141 29.62 -14.40 -32.00
N ARG A 142 29.77 -13.66 -30.90
CA ARG A 142 30.76 -13.97 -29.85
C ARG A 142 30.21 -14.81 -28.71
N HIS A 143 28.94 -14.63 -28.37
CA HIS A 143 28.38 -15.11 -27.12
C HIS A 143 27.09 -15.91 -27.30
N GLY A 144 26.63 -16.13 -28.53
CA GLY A 144 25.31 -16.67 -28.74
C GLY A 144 25.07 -17.30 -30.11
N GLU A 145 23.80 -17.56 -30.36
CA GLU A 145 23.29 -18.21 -31.56
C GLU A 145 21.93 -17.57 -31.93
N VAL A 146 21.53 -17.67 -33.19
CA VAL A 146 20.26 -17.15 -33.70
C VAL A 146 19.55 -18.19 -34.56
N GLU A 147 18.27 -18.44 -34.29
CA GLU A 147 17.36 -19.27 -35.10
C GLU A 147 16.36 -18.35 -35.81
N TYR A 148 16.21 -18.48 -37.13
CA TYR A 148 15.21 -17.73 -37.89
C TYR A 148 13.95 -18.56 -38.07
N LEU A 149 12.82 -18.00 -37.67
CA LEU A 149 11.52 -18.66 -37.66
C LEU A 149 10.52 -17.88 -38.54
N PRO A 150 10.15 -18.42 -39.71
CA PRO A 150 9.13 -17.82 -40.56
C PRO A 150 7.73 -17.99 -39.95
N GLU A 151 6.85 -17.03 -40.20
CA GLU A 151 5.38 -17.14 -40.01
C GLU A 151 4.88 -17.44 -38.58
N MET A 152 5.70 -17.26 -37.54
CA MET A 152 5.30 -17.54 -36.15
C MET A 152 4.13 -16.69 -35.66
N PHE A 153 3.98 -15.47 -36.17
CA PHE A 153 2.84 -14.58 -35.88
C PHE A 153 1.75 -14.63 -36.98
N ALA A 154 1.77 -15.60 -37.88
CA ALA A 154 0.77 -15.76 -38.94
C ALA A 154 -0.20 -16.95 -38.72
N GLY A 155 0.09 -17.82 -37.74
CA GLY A 155 -0.73 -18.99 -37.37
C GLY A 155 -2.10 -18.65 -36.75
N GLU A 156 -2.94 -19.68 -36.56
CA GLU A 156 -4.26 -19.53 -35.92
C GLU A 156 -4.18 -19.09 -34.44
N ASP A 157 -3.12 -19.50 -33.75
CA ASP A 157 -2.90 -19.22 -32.31
C ASP A 157 -2.34 -17.82 -32.03
N ALA A 158 -2.08 -17.01 -33.06
CA ALA A 158 -1.57 -15.64 -32.92
C ALA A 158 -2.74 -14.65 -32.81
N GLU A 159 -2.91 -14.03 -31.63
CA GLU A 159 -3.96 -13.02 -31.40
C GLU A 159 -3.84 -11.82 -32.34
N ARG A 160 -2.62 -11.42 -32.69
CA ARG A 160 -2.34 -10.32 -33.63
C ARG A 160 -1.50 -10.81 -34.80
N LYS A 161 -2.16 -11.10 -35.92
CA LYS A 161 -1.51 -11.65 -37.11
C LYS A 161 -0.60 -10.63 -37.79
N THR A 162 0.68 -10.96 -37.94
CA THR A 162 1.64 -10.16 -38.69
C THR A 162 2.59 -11.04 -39.51
N PRO A 163 2.84 -10.71 -40.79
CA PRO A 163 3.73 -11.49 -41.66
C PRO A 163 5.19 -11.11 -41.40
N VAL A 164 5.64 -11.23 -40.15
CA VAL A 164 7.02 -10.93 -39.75
C VAL A 164 7.78 -12.23 -39.53
N GLU A 165 8.97 -12.30 -40.11
CA GLU A 165 9.94 -13.35 -39.79
C GLU A 165 10.66 -12.97 -38.48
N VAL A 166 10.78 -13.94 -37.59
CA VAL A 166 11.35 -13.76 -36.25
C VAL A 166 12.78 -14.28 -36.21
N ALA A 167 13.67 -13.54 -35.55
CA ALA A 167 14.96 -14.03 -35.10
C ALA A 167 14.87 -14.33 -33.60
N LEU A 168 14.94 -15.62 -33.26
CA LEU A 168 15.04 -16.08 -31.88
C LEU A 168 16.52 -16.14 -31.51
N VAL A 169 16.95 -15.19 -30.67
CA VAL A 169 18.35 -14.99 -30.30
C VAL A 169 18.59 -15.55 -28.90
N TRP A 170 19.62 -16.37 -28.75
CA TRP A 170 20.15 -16.79 -27.46
C TRP A 170 21.54 -16.24 -27.25
N LEU A 171 21.79 -15.66 -26.08
CA LEU A 171 23.10 -15.17 -25.66
C LEU A 171 23.44 -15.78 -24.31
N ASN A 172 24.67 -16.27 -24.16
CA ASN A 172 25.23 -16.67 -22.88
C ASN A 172 26.25 -15.64 -22.42
N LYS A 173 25.90 -14.89 -21.39
CA LYS A 173 26.84 -14.03 -20.70
C LYS A 173 27.48 -14.82 -19.58
N THR A 174 28.57 -15.50 -19.89
CA THR A 174 29.47 -15.99 -18.85
C THR A 174 30.24 -14.79 -18.32
N SER A 175 30.13 -14.52 -17.01
CA SER A 175 31.15 -13.67 -16.39
C SER A 175 32.49 -14.31 -16.71
N THR A 176 33.40 -13.56 -17.33
CA THR A 176 34.80 -13.96 -17.37
C THR A 176 35.35 -13.79 -15.97
N PHE A 177 34.86 -14.61 -15.04
CA PHE A 177 35.20 -14.57 -13.63
C PHE A 177 36.72 -14.65 -13.45
N GLU A 178 37.47 -15.23 -14.38
CA GLU A 178 38.93 -15.22 -14.36
C GLU A 178 39.59 -13.96 -14.97
N GLN A 179 38.97 -13.29 -15.95
CA GLN A 179 39.54 -12.08 -16.59
C GLN A 179 39.06 -10.77 -15.93
N ASP A 180 37.83 -10.70 -15.41
CA ASP A 180 37.32 -9.53 -14.68
C ASP A 180 37.94 -9.40 -13.28
N ILE A 181 38.39 -10.52 -12.69
CA ILE A 181 39.14 -10.54 -11.43
C ILE A 181 40.57 -10.02 -11.61
N LEU A 182 41.18 -10.23 -12.78
CA LEU A 182 42.57 -9.84 -13.08
C LEU A 182 42.69 -8.52 -13.88
N GLY A 183 41.66 -8.11 -14.61
CA GLY A 183 41.69 -6.96 -15.52
C GLY A 183 41.15 -5.63 -14.96
N SER A 184 40.37 -5.65 -13.87
CA SER A 184 39.61 -4.45 -13.44
C SER A 184 40.43 -3.38 -12.68
N ILE A 185 41.73 -3.55 -12.50
CA ILE A 185 42.58 -2.55 -11.82
C ILE A 185 42.91 -1.35 -12.75
N LEU A 186 42.71 -1.49 -14.07
CA LEU A 186 43.08 -0.45 -15.05
C LEU A 186 41.91 0.25 -15.74
N ASP A 187 40.67 -0.22 -15.59
CA ASP A 187 39.48 0.47 -16.16
C ASP A 187 38.84 1.49 -15.20
N ASP A 188 39.16 1.43 -13.89
CA ASP A 188 38.70 2.39 -12.87
C ASP A 188 39.48 3.73 -12.88
N LEU A 189 40.18 4.04 -13.98
CA LEU A 189 40.79 5.35 -14.23
C LEU A 189 40.19 6.03 -15.48
N ARG A 190 38.85 6.04 -15.57
CA ARG A 190 38.13 6.90 -16.50
C ARG A 190 37.21 7.87 -15.77
N GLN A 191 37.78 9.07 -15.60
CA GLN A 191 37.19 10.40 -15.50
C GLN A 191 35.69 10.51 -15.21
N ASP A 192 35.40 11.15 -14.08
CA ASP A 192 34.22 11.97 -13.85
C ASP A 192 33.79 12.70 -15.14
N ARG A 193 32.63 12.32 -15.66
CA ARG A 193 31.75 13.24 -16.38
C ARG A 193 30.49 13.42 -15.56
N ARG A 194 30.55 14.38 -14.65
CA ARG A 194 29.38 15.20 -14.37
C ARG A 194 29.21 16.14 -15.56
N GLU A 195 28.26 15.85 -16.43
CA GLU A 195 27.67 16.90 -17.24
C GLU A 195 26.62 17.59 -16.38
N ALA A 196 26.94 18.83 -16.01
CA ALA A 196 26.03 19.76 -15.38
C ALA A 196 25.16 20.36 -16.50
N ASP A 197 24.05 19.71 -16.81
CA ASP A 197 22.86 20.31 -17.43
C ASP A 197 21.78 19.24 -17.53
N ASP A 198 20.93 19.16 -16.50
CA ASP A 198 19.54 18.70 -16.57
C ASP A 198 18.86 19.00 -15.22
N LEU A 199 18.84 20.30 -14.90
CA LEU A 199 18.02 20.88 -13.83
C LEU A 199 16.99 21.80 -14.50
N ALA A 200 15.98 21.23 -15.14
CA ALA A 200 14.81 21.98 -15.60
C ALA A 200 13.55 21.11 -15.67
N GLY A 201 12.53 21.53 -14.89
CA GLY A 201 11.14 21.08 -14.97
C GLY A 201 10.69 20.28 -13.73
N GLU A 202 9.65 20.63 -12.98
CA GLU A 202 8.69 21.73 -13.00
C GLU A 202 8.31 22.03 -11.54
N PHE A 203 7.95 23.28 -11.27
CA PHE A 203 7.53 23.76 -9.96
C PHE A 203 6.06 23.40 -9.73
N GLN A 204 5.73 22.66 -8.66
CA GLN A 204 4.36 22.55 -8.15
C GLN A 204 4.30 22.85 -6.65
N LEU A 205 3.18 23.47 -6.25
CA LEU A 205 2.98 24.13 -4.96
C LEU A 205 3.16 23.21 -3.73
N PRO A 206 3.49 23.79 -2.56
CA PRO A 206 3.77 23.03 -1.35
C PRO A 206 2.48 22.45 -0.77
N ASN A 207 2.33 21.12 -0.82
CA ASN A 207 1.50 20.39 0.14
C ASN A 207 2.37 19.98 1.34
N GLU A 208 1.77 19.83 2.52
CA GLU A 208 2.44 19.52 3.81
C GLU A 208 3.25 18.21 3.86
N LEU A 209 3.26 17.47 2.75
CA LEU A 209 3.98 16.23 2.50
C LEU A 209 5.24 16.43 1.63
N ALA A 210 5.56 17.66 1.24
CA ALA A 210 6.66 17.99 0.33
C ALA A 210 8.02 17.75 0.98
N LEU A 211 8.63 16.61 0.68
CA LEU A 211 10.09 16.47 0.79
C LEU A 211 10.71 17.37 -0.30
N PRO A 212 11.78 18.12 0.00
CA PRO A 212 12.51 18.84 -1.04
C PRO A 212 12.91 17.88 -2.16
N ASN A 213 12.76 18.26 -3.44
CA ASN A 213 13.16 17.39 -4.57
C ASN A 213 14.61 16.89 -4.40
N ALA A 214 15.50 17.78 -3.96
CA ALA A 214 16.87 17.46 -3.62
C ALA A 214 17.01 16.35 -2.56
N PHE A 215 16.07 16.17 -1.64
CA PHE A 215 16.09 15.06 -0.68
C PHE A 215 15.82 13.71 -1.35
N ILE A 216 14.81 13.64 -2.22
CA ILE A 216 14.46 12.40 -2.93
C ILE A 216 15.60 12.02 -3.89
N ASP A 217 16.11 12.99 -4.65
CA ASP A 217 17.23 12.78 -5.57
C ASP A 217 18.48 12.31 -4.82
N ASN A 218 18.80 12.94 -3.69
CA ASN A 218 19.91 12.51 -2.84
C ASN A 218 19.67 11.12 -2.25
N ALA A 219 18.44 10.77 -1.86
CA ALA A 219 18.12 9.45 -1.33
C ALA A 219 18.32 8.37 -2.38
N VAL A 220 17.90 8.60 -3.63
CA VAL A 220 18.12 7.68 -4.76
C VAL A 220 19.61 7.59 -5.09
N LEU A 221 20.33 8.72 -5.13
CA LEU A 221 21.77 8.75 -5.36
C LEU A 221 22.53 7.95 -4.28
N MET A 222 22.19 8.15 -3.00
CA MET A 222 22.81 7.42 -1.89
C MET A 222 22.46 5.93 -1.93
N PHE A 223 21.23 5.58 -2.31
CA PHE A 223 20.84 4.18 -2.51
C PHE A 223 21.66 3.52 -3.62
N ASN A 224 21.77 4.16 -4.78
CA ASN A 224 22.53 3.64 -5.93
C ASN A 224 24.01 3.48 -5.58
N ALA A 225 24.61 4.47 -4.92
CA ALA A 225 25.99 4.39 -4.43
C ALA A 225 26.18 3.24 -3.43
N ALA A 226 25.22 3.03 -2.52
CA ALA A 226 25.27 1.93 -1.56
C ALA A 226 25.12 0.55 -2.23
N VAL A 227 24.27 0.44 -3.26
CA VAL A 227 24.09 -0.79 -4.05
C VAL A 227 25.39 -1.11 -4.80
N GLU A 228 26.01 -0.11 -5.43
CA GLU A 228 27.27 -0.30 -6.14
C GLU A 228 28.41 -0.70 -5.18
N ALA A 229 28.54 -0.02 -4.04
CA ALA A 229 29.51 -0.37 -3.01
C ALA A 229 29.29 -1.80 -2.47
N ALA A 230 28.03 -2.20 -2.25
CA ALA A 230 27.69 -3.55 -1.83
C ALA A 230 28.04 -4.58 -2.90
N ARG A 231 27.81 -4.28 -4.18
CA ARG A 231 28.21 -5.12 -5.31
C ARG A 231 29.72 -5.34 -5.34
N GLN A 232 30.49 -4.26 -5.24
CA GLN A 232 31.96 -4.32 -5.20
C GLN A 232 32.47 -5.12 -3.99
N ALA A 233 31.85 -4.93 -2.82
CA ALA A 233 32.21 -5.68 -1.62
C ALA A 233 31.96 -7.19 -1.78
N VAL A 234 30.79 -7.60 -2.27
CA VAL A 234 30.46 -9.02 -2.48
C VAL A 234 31.39 -9.65 -3.51
N ILE A 235 31.70 -8.95 -4.60
CA ILE A 235 32.66 -9.42 -5.61
C ILE A 235 34.06 -9.58 -4.97
N SER A 236 34.48 -8.62 -4.15
CA SER A 236 35.78 -8.66 -3.46
C SER A 236 35.86 -9.81 -2.44
N GLU A 237 34.79 -10.05 -1.68
CA GLU A 237 34.67 -11.17 -0.75
C GLU A 237 34.73 -12.51 -1.50
N ALA A 238 34.01 -12.64 -2.62
CA ALA A 238 34.04 -13.84 -3.45
C ALA A 238 35.45 -14.12 -4.02
N ARG A 239 36.13 -13.08 -4.51
CA ARG A 239 37.55 -13.14 -4.94
C ARG A 239 38.44 -13.66 -3.82
N ALA A 240 38.34 -13.07 -2.64
CA ALA A 240 39.13 -13.46 -1.48
C ALA A 240 38.83 -14.91 -1.05
N SER A 241 37.57 -15.33 -1.04
CA SER A 241 37.17 -16.70 -0.72
C SER A 241 37.72 -17.72 -1.71
N ARG A 242 37.76 -17.39 -3.01
CA ARG A 242 38.38 -18.26 -4.01
C ARG A 242 39.88 -18.38 -3.84
N TYR A 243 40.60 -17.28 -3.61
CA TYR A 243 42.04 -17.35 -3.31
C TYR A 243 42.32 -18.13 -2.03
N ARG A 244 41.49 -17.98 -0.99
CA ARG A 244 41.58 -18.77 0.25
C ARG A 244 41.43 -20.26 -0.03
N ALA A 245 40.46 -20.65 -0.86
CA ALA A 245 40.26 -22.05 -1.26
C ALA A 245 41.47 -22.60 -2.04
N MET A 246 42.07 -21.80 -2.93
CA MET A 246 43.27 -22.18 -3.68
C MET A 246 44.52 -22.32 -2.79
N LEU A 247 44.64 -21.52 -1.73
CA LEU A 247 45.75 -21.59 -0.77
C LEU A 247 45.67 -22.82 0.15
N GLY A 248 44.54 -23.52 0.17
CA GLY A 248 44.34 -24.74 0.95
C GLY A 248 43.86 -24.49 2.39
N LYS A 249 43.76 -25.58 3.16
CA LYS A 249 43.25 -25.57 4.54
C LYS A 249 44.34 -25.22 5.55
N THR A 250 43.96 -24.60 6.65
CA THR A 250 44.89 -24.35 7.76
C THR A 250 45.20 -25.64 8.54
N LEU A 251 46.32 -25.64 9.28
CA LEU A 251 46.72 -26.80 10.11
C LEU A 251 45.66 -27.17 11.16
N GLY A 252 44.89 -26.20 11.66
CA GLY A 252 43.78 -26.40 12.59
C GLY A 252 42.53 -27.00 11.93
N GLU A 253 42.26 -26.67 10.66
CA GLU A 253 41.15 -27.23 9.88
C GLU A 253 41.39 -28.68 9.47
N LEU A 254 42.66 -29.07 9.29
CA LEU A 254 43.07 -30.44 8.98
C LEU A 254 42.96 -31.40 10.18
N SER A 255 42.86 -30.87 11.41
CA SER A 255 43.00 -31.66 12.65
C SER A 255 41.72 -31.87 13.47
N GLY A 256 40.57 -31.31 13.11
CA GLY A 256 39.33 -31.65 13.85
C GLY A 256 38.05 -30.83 13.64
N GLY A 257 37.84 -30.18 12.51
CA GLY A 257 36.62 -29.40 12.28
C GLY A 257 35.99 -29.70 10.92
N GLY A 258 35.06 -30.65 10.87
CA GLY A 258 34.19 -30.82 9.71
C GLY A 258 33.30 -29.59 9.56
N ILE A 259 33.66 -28.68 8.67
CA ILE A 259 32.77 -27.62 8.19
C ILE A 259 32.42 -27.98 6.75
N SER A 260 31.13 -28.20 6.51
CA SER A 260 30.54 -28.25 5.18
C SER A 260 30.79 -26.90 4.50
N SER A 261 31.79 -26.82 3.63
CA SER A 261 32.02 -25.64 2.82
C SER A 261 30.97 -25.61 1.71
N GLU A 262 29.85 -24.93 1.93
CA GLU A 262 29.15 -24.34 0.79
C GLU A 262 30.17 -23.45 0.08
N ASP A 263 30.36 -23.62 -1.22
CA ASP A 263 31.29 -22.81 -1.99
C ASP A 263 30.71 -21.38 -2.10
N GLU A 264 31.03 -20.55 -1.10
CA GLU A 264 30.66 -19.14 -1.03
C GLU A 264 31.22 -18.33 -2.21
N SER A 265 32.16 -18.89 -2.98
CA SER A 265 32.71 -18.27 -4.19
C SER A 265 31.94 -18.64 -5.48
N SER A 266 30.98 -19.56 -5.40
CA SER A 266 30.15 -19.95 -6.55
C SER A 266 29.28 -18.78 -7.05
N SER A 267 29.03 -18.73 -8.36
CA SER A 267 28.16 -17.71 -8.99
C SER A 267 26.79 -17.61 -8.31
N ASP A 268 26.21 -18.75 -7.89
CA ASP A 268 24.92 -18.77 -7.19
C ASP A 268 24.98 -18.21 -5.78
N ALA A 269 26.05 -18.48 -5.02
CA ALA A 269 26.24 -17.92 -3.69
C ALA A 269 26.43 -16.39 -3.75
N VAL A 270 27.15 -15.91 -4.76
CA VAL A 270 27.32 -14.49 -5.05
C VAL A 270 25.98 -13.84 -5.39
N LYS A 271 25.19 -14.40 -6.32
CA LYS A 271 23.86 -13.89 -6.69
C LYS A 271 22.90 -13.83 -5.50
N ARG A 272 22.87 -14.87 -4.65
CA ARG A 272 22.06 -14.88 -3.42
C ARG A 272 22.48 -13.78 -2.45
N THR A 273 23.78 -13.55 -2.29
CA THR A 273 24.32 -12.52 -1.40
C THR A 273 24.00 -11.12 -1.92
N LEU A 274 24.19 -10.88 -3.22
CA LEU A 274 23.80 -9.63 -3.88
C LEU A 274 22.31 -9.33 -3.69
N PHE A 275 21.44 -10.32 -3.93
CA PHE A 275 20.00 -10.19 -3.71
C PHE A 275 19.66 -9.81 -2.27
N LYS A 276 20.26 -10.49 -1.29
CA LYS A 276 20.04 -10.22 0.14
C LYS A 276 20.49 -8.80 0.52
N ARG A 277 21.66 -8.36 0.06
CA ARG A 277 22.20 -7.01 0.30
C ARG A 277 21.31 -5.94 -0.35
N TYR A 278 20.93 -6.14 -1.60
CA TYR A 278 20.04 -5.24 -2.33
C TYR A 278 18.69 -5.08 -1.62
N HIS A 279 18.07 -6.19 -1.21
CA HIS A 279 16.77 -6.14 -0.54
C HIS A 279 16.84 -5.43 0.83
N ASP A 280 17.91 -5.61 1.59
CA ASP A 280 18.13 -4.88 2.85
C ASP A 280 18.29 -3.37 2.60
N LEU A 281 19.12 -2.99 1.62
CA LEU A 281 19.30 -1.58 1.22
C LEU A 281 17.99 -0.96 0.74
N LYS A 282 17.22 -1.68 -0.08
CA LYS A 282 15.93 -1.21 -0.60
C LYS A 282 14.92 -1.01 0.52
N ASN A 283 14.85 -1.94 1.47
CA ASN A 283 14.00 -1.81 2.66
C ASN A 283 14.35 -0.59 3.49
N ARG A 284 15.66 -0.34 3.71
CA ARG A 284 16.14 0.85 4.45
C ARG A 284 15.81 2.14 3.72
N ALA A 285 15.99 2.18 2.40
CA ALA A 285 15.75 3.34 1.57
C ALA A 285 14.25 3.74 1.58
N TRP A 286 13.36 2.78 1.32
CA TRP A 286 11.92 2.98 1.41
C TRP A 286 11.48 3.43 2.82
N THR A 287 11.99 2.78 3.87
CA THR A 287 11.68 3.15 5.27
C THR A 287 12.15 4.57 5.59
N CYS A 288 13.27 5.01 5.02
CA CYS A 288 13.77 6.38 5.16
C CYS A 288 12.78 7.39 4.56
N ILE A 289 12.31 7.15 3.33
CA ILE A 289 11.29 7.98 2.68
C ILE A 289 10.04 8.06 3.55
N LEU A 290 9.45 6.93 3.95
CA LEU A 290 8.24 6.92 4.77
C LEU A 290 8.41 7.70 6.08
N ARG A 291 9.55 7.55 6.78
CA ARG A 291 9.82 8.31 8.02
C ARG A 291 9.99 9.80 7.78
N SER A 292 10.62 10.19 6.67
CA SER A 292 10.88 11.60 6.35
C SER A 292 9.60 12.39 6.06
N THR A 293 8.55 11.73 5.55
CA THR A 293 7.25 12.36 5.25
C THR A 293 6.45 12.77 6.49
N GLN A 294 6.84 12.30 7.69
CA GLN A 294 6.10 12.48 8.95
C GLN A 294 4.63 12.02 8.91
N VAL A 295 4.21 11.24 7.91
CA VAL A 295 2.83 10.76 7.80
C VAL A 295 2.47 9.90 9.00
N THR A 296 3.34 8.96 9.35
CA THR A 296 3.09 7.97 10.41
C THR A 296 2.89 8.59 11.80
N SER A 297 3.49 9.76 12.08
CA SER A 297 3.29 10.43 13.37
C SER A 297 1.88 11.00 13.51
N ARG A 298 1.23 11.37 12.40
CA ARG A 298 -0.12 11.94 12.36
C ARG A 298 -1.23 10.88 12.34
N LEU A 299 -0.90 9.63 12.03
CA LEU A 299 -1.87 8.53 11.93
C LEU A 299 -2.21 7.92 13.29
N SER A 300 -3.44 7.45 13.46
CA SER A 300 -3.78 6.55 14.56
C SER A 300 -3.02 5.23 14.41
N SER A 301 -2.93 4.46 15.47
CA SER A 301 -2.18 3.21 15.49
C SER A 301 -2.79 2.14 14.57
N ALA A 302 -4.11 2.16 14.39
CA ALA A 302 -4.79 1.29 13.43
C ALA A 302 -4.50 1.74 11.99
N ALA A 303 -4.56 3.04 11.71
CA ALA A 303 -4.24 3.58 10.39
C ALA A 303 -2.76 3.38 10.03
N GLN A 304 -1.85 3.55 10.98
CA GLN A 304 -0.42 3.27 10.79
C GLN A 304 -0.19 1.81 10.39
N LYS A 305 -0.83 0.85 11.07
CA LYS A 305 -0.71 -0.57 10.70
C LYS A 305 -1.25 -0.88 9.30
N ARG A 306 -2.35 -0.24 8.89
CA ARG A 306 -2.89 -0.39 7.53
C ARG A 306 -1.89 0.15 6.50
N LEU A 307 -1.38 1.36 6.71
CA LEU A 307 -0.37 1.97 5.85
C LEU A 307 0.90 1.11 5.77
N GLU A 308 1.39 0.58 6.91
CA GLU A 308 2.54 -0.33 6.94
C GLU A 308 2.28 -1.63 6.17
N SER A 309 1.07 -2.17 6.22
CA SER A 309 0.66 -3.34 5.43
C SER A 309 0.65 -3.02 3.93
N ASP A 310 0.06 -1.90 3.53
CA ASP A 310 0.00 -1.46 2.14
C ASP A 310 1.41 -1.15 1.59
N PHE A 311 2.28 -0.64 2.46
CA PHE A 311 3.67 -0.33 2.16
C PHE A 311 4.51 -1.56 1.80
N GLU A 312 4.17 -2.77 2.25
CA GLU A 312 4.85 -3.99 1.80
C GLU A 312 4.69 -4.20 0.28
N THR A 313 3.55 -3.80 -0.28
CA THR A 313 3.33 -3.82 -1.74
C THR A 313 4.23 -2.80 -2.44
N VAL A 314 4.40 -1.62 -1.86
CA VAL A 314 5.25 -0.54 -2.40
C VAL A 314 6.72 -0.94 -2.40
N LYS A 315 7.20 -1.65 -1.36
CA LYS A 315 8.58 -2.15 -1.29
C LYS A 315 8.95 -3.09 -2.43
N SER A 316 7.97 -3.69 -3.12
CA SER A 316 8.24 -4.53 -4.30
C SER A 316 8.77 -3.71 -5.48
N LEU A 317 8.35 -2.44 -5.60
CA LEU A 317 8.77 -1.53 -6.65
C LEU A 317 10.26 -1.21 -6.57
N GLU A 318 10.84 -0.82 -7.71
CA GLU A 318 12.18 -0.24 -7.78
C GLU A 318 12.25 1.05 -6.96
N PHE A 319 13.35 1.24 -6.25
CA PHE A 319 13.62 2.47 -5.51
C PHE A 319 14.12 3.56 -6.49
N ALA A 320 13.18 4.18 -7.19
CA ALA A 320 13.43 5.20 -8.21
C ALA A 320 12.56 6.44 -7.94
N VAL A 321 13.02 7.61 -8.43
CA VAL A 321 12.35 8.90 -8.24
C VAL A 321 10.86 8.86 -8.65
N PRO A 322 10.46 8.32 -9.82
CA PRO A 322 9.04 8.29 -10.22
C PRO A 322 8.17 7.44 -9.29
N ASN A 323 8.70 6.31 -8.80
CA ASN A 323 7.98 5.41 -7.90
C ASN A 323 7.79 6.04 -6.51
N ILE A 324 8.79 6.80 -6.05
CA ILE A 324 8.69 7.55 -4.79
C ILE A 324 7.60 8.61 -4.91
N TYR A 325 7.58 9.41 -5.99
CA TYR A 325 6.51 10.39 -6.20
C TYR A 325 5.13 9.75 -6.34
N GLY A 326 5.01 8.66 -7.09
CA GLY A 326 3.75 7.91 -7.21
C GLY A 326 3.24 7.39 -5.86
N PHE A 327 4.15 6.91 -5.00
CA PHE A 327 3.80 6.52 -3.63
C PHE A 327 3.33 7.71 -2.78
N LEU A 328 4.04 8.84 -2.81
CA LEU A 328 3.68 10.02 -2.05
C LEU A 328 2.33 10.59 -2.50
N GLN A 329 2.08 10.64 -3.82
CA GLN A 329 0.79 11.05 -4.37
C GLN A 329 -0.33 10.11 -3.92
N GLY A 330 -0.09 8.80 -3.92
CA GLY A 330 -1.04 7.82 -3.41
C GLY A 330 -1.43 8.05 -1.95
N ILE A 331 -0.49 8.47 -1.09
CA ILE A 331 -0.81 8.84 0.31
C ILE A 331 -1.72 10.07 0.36
N ILE A 332 -1.42 11.10 -0.45
CA ILE A 332 -2.21 12.33 -0.52
C ILE A 332 -3.64 12.02 -0.98
N ASP A 333 -3.77 11.25 -2.05
CA ASP A 333 -5.06 10.88 -2.64
C ASP A 333 -5.92 10.07 -1.65
N GLN A 334 -5.29 9.23 -0.82
CA GLN A 334 -5.96 8.42 0.20
C GLN A 334 -6.16 9.15 1.54
N GLN A 335 -5.65 10.38 1.71
CA GLN A 335 -5.66 11.08 2.99
C GLN A 335 -7.07 11.19 3.60
N GLY A 336 -8.07 11.52 2.78
CA GLY A 336 -9.46 11.64 3.23
C GLY A 336 -10.04 10.32 3.78
N GLU A 337 -9.80 9.21 3.09
CA GLU A 337 -10.23 7.87 3.52
C GLU A 337 -9.50 7.43 4.79
N ILE A 338 -8.19 7.68 4.89
CA ILE A 338 -7.40 7.39 6.08
C ILE A 338 -7.97 8.15 7.28
N GLN A 339 -8.17 9.45 7.15
CA GLN A 339 -8.76 10.30 8.20
C GLN A 339 -10.14 9.81 8.62
N LEU A 340 -11.00 9.46 7.67
CA LEU A 340 -12.33 8.92 7.94
C LEU A 340 -12.27 7.59 8.70
N SER A 341 -11.36 6.69 8.28
CA SER A 341 -11.15 5.40 8.95
C SER A 341 -10.68 5.58 10.40
N MET A 342 -9.79 6.54 10.68
CA MET A 342 -9.32 6.85 12.03
C MET A 342 -10.47 7.29 12.93
N VAL A 343 -11.36 8.15 12.42
CA VAL A 343 -12.55 8.61 13.15
C VAL A 343 -13.50 7.45 13.42
N CYS A 344 -13.72 6.56 12.44
CA CYS A 344 -14.52 5.34 12.63
C CYS A 344 -13.91 4.39 13.66
N ASP A 345 -12.59 4.20 13.68
CA ASP A 345 -11.91 3.33 14.63
C ASP A 345 -12.09 3.81 16.08
N VAL A 346 -11.92 5.12 16.32
CA VAL A 346 -12.15 5.72 17.64
C VAL A 346 -13.62 5.63 18.03
N PHE A 347 -14.54 5.89 17.10
CA PHE A 347 -15.97 5.74 17.35
C PHE A 347 -16.35 4.30 17.75
N ASP A 348 -15.84 3.31 17.02
CA ASP A 348 -16.10 1.90 17.32
C ASP A 348 -15.49 1.51 18.66
N LEU A 349 -14.27 1.95 18.94
CA LEU A 349 -13.62 1.71 20.23
C LEU A 349 -14.44 2.25 21.40
N ILE A 350 -14.99 3.46 21.28
CA ILE A 350 -15.88 4.05 22.29
C ILE A 350 -17.16 3.22 22.46
N THR A 351 -17.73 2.72 21.37
CA THR A 351 -19.04 2.05 21.40
C THR A 351 -18.98 0.52 21.54
N ARG A 352 -17.76 -0.06 21.55
CA ARG A 352 -17.53 -1.50 21.54
C ARG A 352 -18.03 -2.19 22.79
N TYR A 353 -17.54 -1.77 23.95
CA TYR A 353 -17.65 -2.53 25.21
C TYR A 353 -18.74 -2.03 26.16
N VAL A 354 -19.02 -0.73 26.17
CA VAL A 354 -19.99 -0.12 27.08
C VAL A 354 -21.12 0.47 26.26
N SER A 355 -22.30 -0.17 26.30
CA SER A 355 -23.48 0.25 25.54
C SER A 355 -23.95 1.65 25.93
N ASP A 356 -23.80 2.03 27.20
CA ASP A 356 -24.17 3.36 27.71
C ASP A 356 -23.36 4.52 27.11
N ASN A 357 -22.26 4.25 26.40
CA ASN A 357 -21.47 5.30 25.75
C ASN A 357 -22.17 5.93 24.55
N ALA A 358 -23.19 5.27 24.00
CA ALA A 358 -23.89 5.71 22.81
C ALA A 358 -25.41 5.58 22.96
N VAL A 359 -26.11 6.30 22.10
CA VAL A 359 -27.57 6.28 21.99
C VAL A 359 -27.98 6.03 20.55
N PHE A 360 -29.18 5.48 20.39
CA PHE A 360 -29.71 5.11 19.10
C PHE A 360 -30.69 6.16 18.57
N TYR A 361 -30.80 6.24 17.24
CA TYR A 361 -31.80 7.03 16.53
C TYR A 361 -32.21 6.28 15.25
N MET A 362 -33.35 6.64 14.66
CA MET A 362 -33.74 6.10 13.35
C MET A 362 -32.78 6.59 12.28
N GLY A 363 -32.02 5.68 11.68
CA GLY A 363 -31.15 6.00 10.57
C GLY A 363 -31.96 6.34 9.31
N TRP A 364 -31.26 6.92 8.33
CA TRP A 364 -31.82 7.29 7.05
C TRP A 364 -32.37 6.08 6.28
N LYS A 365 -33.53 6.24 5.66
CA LYS A 365 -34.13 5.24 4.77
C LYS A 365 -33.87 5.63 3.33
N SER A 366 -33.00 4.89 2.65
CA SER A 366 -32.88 4.98 1.19
C SER A 366 -33.89 4.06 0.50
N ASN A 367 -34.28 4.37 -0.74
CA ASN A 367 -35.24 3.58 -1.52
C ASN A 367 -34.82 2.10 -1.70
N ASP A 368 -33.51 1.82 -1.69
CA ASP A 368 -32.96 0.47 -1.97
C ASP A 368 -32.53 -0.33 -0.73
N LYS A 369 -32.71 0.20 0.49
CA LYS A 369 -32.26 -0.50 1.73
C LYS A 369 -33.29 -0.44 2.84
N HIS A 370 -33.40 -1.55 3.58
CA HIS A 370 -34.09 -1.59 4.86
C HIS A 370 -33.44 -0.59 5.84
N ARG A 371 -34.29 0.11 6.59
CA ARG A 371 -33.86 1.11 7.57
C ARG A 371 -33.03 0.45 8.66
N THR A 372 -31.85 0.97 8.93
CA THR A 372 -31.03 0.56 10.07
C THR A 372 -31.06 1.64 11.15
N LEU A 373 -30.92 1.25 12.42
CA LEU A 373 -30.74 2.23 13.49
C LEU A 373 -29.34 2.84 13.40
N GLY A 374 -29.30 4.17 13.43
CA GLY A 374 -28.07 4.92 13.61
C GLY A 374 -27.67 4.95 15.08
N MET A 375 -26.38 5.18 15.33
CA MET A 375 -25.83 5.33 16.67
C MET A 375 -25.05 6.64 16.76
N ARG A 376 -25.13 7.32 17.91
CA ARG A 376 -24.29 8.49 18.22
C ARG A 376 -23.71 8.37 19.62
N ILE A 377 -22.47 8.80 19.79
CA ILE A 377 -21.79 8.86 21.09
C ILE A 377 -22.40 9.98 21.92
N LYS A 378 -22.57 9.73 23.22
CA LYS A 378 -23.05 10.72 24.19
C LYS A 378 -22.07 11.88 24.30
N THR A 379 -22.61 13.09 24.37
CA THR A 379 -21.86 14.35 24.46
C THR A 379 -21.41 14.68 25.89
N THR A 380 -21.92 13.94 26.88
CA THR A 380 -21.71 14.20 28.31
C THR A 380 -20.55 13.41 28.90
N ARG A 381 -20.49 12.11 28.66
CA ARG A 381 -19.46 11.20 29.17
C ARG A 381 -19.46 9.88 28.41
N PHE A 382 -18.29 9.27 28.27
CA PHE A 382 -18.15 7.85 27.91
C PHE A 382 -17.05 7.17 28.75
N ILE A 383 -17.07 5.84 28.80
CA ILE A 383 -16.19 5.01 29.63
C ILE A 383 -15.47 3.96 28.77
N LEU A 384 -14.16 3.84 28.96
CA LEU A 384 -13.39 2.73 28.39
C LEU A 384 -12.92 1.78 29.50
N PRO A 385 -13.28 0.48 29.44
CA PRO A 385 -12.76 -0.55 30.35
C PRO A 385 -11.44 -1.14 29.82
N GLY A 386 -10.76 -1.95 30.65
CA GLY A 386 -9.56 -2.71 30.25
C GLY A 386 -8.23 -2.02 30.57
N HIS A 387 -8.25 -0.98 31.42
CA HIS A 387 -7.08 -0.17 31.76
C HIS A 387 -6.67 -0.35 33.23
N GLY A 388 -6.73 -1.57 33.76
CA GLY A 388 -6.32 -1.86 35.14
C GLY A 388 -4.85 -1.53 35.38
N SER A 389 -4.51 -1.02 36.57
CA SER A 389 -3.10 -0.87 36.99
C SER A 389 -2.86 -1.36 38.41
N SER A 390 -1.70 -1.98 38.60
CA SER A 390 -1.26 -2.47 39.91
C SER A 390 -0.70 -1.34 40.78
N SER A 391 -0.63 -1.58 42.10
CA SER A 391 -0.23 -0.56 43.07
C SER A 391 1.13 0.07 42.80
N TYR A 392 2.09 -0.71 42.29
CA TYR A 392 3.47 -0.32 41.99
C TYR A 392 3.68 0.37 40.64
N GLN A 393 2.70 0.32 39.73
CA GLN A 393 2.82 0.93 38.41
C GLN A 393 2.75 2.46 38.52
N LYS A 394 3.66 3.14 37.81
CA LYS A 394 3.78 4.62 37.79
C LYS A 394 3.19 5.27 36.53
N GLY A 395 2.61 4.48 35.64
CA GLY A 395 1.99 4.94 34.41
C GLY A 395 1.06 3.87 33.84
N LEU A 396 0.38 4.21 32.75
CA LEU A 396 -0.40 3.26 31.98
C LEU A 396 0.53 2.31 31.20
N ASN A 397 -0.01 1.15 30.81
CA ASN A 397 0.70 0.28 29.88
C ASN A 397 0.77 0.92 28.48
N TRP A 398 1.68 0.42 27.65
CA TRP A 398 1.91 0.96 26.32
C TRP A 398 0.67 0.95 25.43
N GLU A 399 -0.18 -0.09 25.52
CA GLU A 399 -1.42 -0.18 24.73
C GLU A 399 -2.43 0.92 25.10
N SER A 400 -2.55 1.22 26.38
CA SER A 400 -3.43 2.28 26.87
C SER A 400 -2.90 3.66 26.51
N GLU A 401 -1.59 3.89 26.63
CA GLU A 401 -0.99 5.16 26.16
C GLU A 401 -1.19 5.37 24.66
N ARG A 402 -1.03 4.29 23.87
CA ARG A 402 -1.24 4.33 22.43
C ARG A 402 -2.71 4.66 22.08
N LEU A 403 -3.64 4.08 22.81
CA LEU A 403 -5.07 4.42 22.71
C LEU A 403 -5.32 5.91 23.00
N LEU A 404 -4.71 6.46 24.06
CA LEU A 404 -4.86 7.88 24.37
C LEU A 404 -4.30 8.78 23.25
N ALA A 405 -3.15 8.40 22.66
CA ALA A 405 -2.58 9.10 21.52
C ALA A 405 -3.50 9.08 20.29
N ASP A 406 -4.19 7.96 20.04
CA ASP A 406 -5.15 7.85 18.94
C ASP A 406 -6.33 8.83 19.14
N PHE A 407 -6.80 9.00 20.38
CA PHE A 407 -7.83 10.00 20.72
C PHE A 407 -7.32 11.42 20.51
N ASP A 408 -6.09 11.73 20.97
CA ASP A 408 -5.50 13.06 20.77
C ASP A 408 -5.41 13.44 19.29
N LYS A 409 -4.96 12.51 18.44
CA LYS A 409 -4.85 12.70 16.99
C LYS A 409 -6.21 12.89 16.32
N VAL A 410 -7.18 12.02 16.63
CA VAL A 410 -8.51 12.09 16.02
C VAL A 410 -9.25 13.37 16.43
N PHE A 411 -9.16 13.79 17.70
CA PHE A 411 -9.82 15.01 18.13
C PHE A 411 -9.10 16.28 17.68
N ALA A 412 -7.77 16.26 17.51
CA ALA A 412 -7.05 17.33 16.83
C ALA A 412 -7.46 17.44 15.36
N LEU A 413 -7.51 16.32 14.65
CA LEU A 413 -8.02 16.25 13.27
C LEU A 413 -9.43 16.84 13.17
N LEU A 414 -10.35 16.43 14.05
CA LEU A 414 -11.72 16.94 14.08
C LEU A 414 -11.76 18.43 14.39
N ASP A 415 -10.81 18.97 15.17
CA ASP A 415 -10.69 20.40 15.48
C ASP A 415 -9.99 21.21 14.36
N GLY A 416 -9.49 20.55 13.31
CA GLY A 416 -8.70 21.18 12.25
C GLY A 416 -7.27 21.50 12.66
N LYS A 417 -6.75 20.83 13.69
CA LYS A 417 -5.38 20.97 14.20
C LYS A 417 -4.54 19.74 13.87
N THR A 418 -3.23 19.92 13.80
CA THR A 418 -2.26 18.83 13.62
C THR A 418 -2.01 18.04 14.90
N GLU A 419 -2.05 18.71 16.06
CA GLU A 419 -1.83 18.09 17.37
C GLU A 419 -2.66 18.74 18.48
N ALA A 420 -2.72 18.07 19.63
CA ALA A 420 -3.39 18.58 20.82
C ALA A 420 -2.42 19.42 21.66
N ASP A 421 -2.83 20.63 22.05
CA ASP A 421 -2.02 21.52 22.91
C ASP A 421 -1.60 20.85 24.24
N VAL A 422 -2.51 20.06 24.83
CA VAL A 422 -2.31 19.25 26.04
C VAL A 422 -2.89 17.87 25.78
N SER A 423 -2.04 16.94 25.34
CA SER A 423 -2.40 15.56 25.03
C SER A 423 -2.89 14.77 26.26
N LEU A 424 -3.78 13.81 26.07
CA LEU A 424 -4.15 12.80 27.06
C LEU A 424 -2.94 11.98 27.52
N VAL A 425 -2.00 11.70 26.60
CA VAL A 425 -0.74 11.00 26.95
C VAL A 425 0.06 11.80 27.98
N SER A 426 0.27 13.11 27.75
CA SER A 426 0.98 13.97 28.70
C SER A 426 0.23 14.10 30.02
N VAL A 427 -1.11 14.19 29.99
CA VAL A 427 -1.94 14.19 31.20
C VAL A 427 -1.71 12.93 32.03
N PHE A 428 -1.74 11.74 31.42
CA PHE A 428 -1.53 10.49 32.15
C PHE A 428 -0.09 10.28 32.60
N ARG A 429 0.91 10.76 31.85
CA ARG A 429 2.33 10.66 32.26
C ARG A 429 2.69 11.61 33.39
N GLN A 430 2.18 12.84 33.36
CA GLN A 430 2.55 13.90 34.33
C GLN A 430 1.69 13.85 35.59
N HIS A 431 0.41 13.48 35.47
CA HIS A 431 -0.55 13.51 36.57
C HIS A 431 -1.07 12.12 36.98
N PHE A 432 -0.31 11.05 36.71
CA PHE A 432 -0.74 9.67 36.96
C PHE A 432 -1.20 9.42 38.41
N HIS A 433 -0.43 9.91 39.38
CA HIS A 433 -0.77 9.73 40.80
C HIS A 433 -2.08 10.42 41.17
N ALA A 434 -2.28 11.66 40.71
CA ALA A 434 -3.51 12.42 40.92
C ALA A 434 -4.72 11.71 40.30
N LEU A 435 -4.57 11.20 39.07
CA LEU A 435 -5.61 10.42 38.38
C LEU A 435 -5.94 9.14 39.14
N ARG A 436 -4.93 8.42 39.66
CA ARG A 436 -5.11 7.16 40.42
C ARG A 436 -5.92 7.33 41.70
N VAL A 437 -5.79 8.48 42.37
CA VAL A 437 -6.58 8.79 43.58
C VAL A 437 -7.95 9.39 43.23
N GLY A 438 -8.35 9.36 41.96
CA GLY A 438 -9.68 9.74 41.48
C GLY A 438 -9.84 11.22 41.14
N GLN A 439 -8.75 12.01 41.10
CA GLN A 439 -8.84 13.40 40.66
C GLN A 439 -9.25 13.49 39.19
N ARG A 440 -9.97 14.56 38.84
CA ARG A 440 -10.34 14.89 37.46
C ARG A 440 -9.31 15.86 36.91
N ILE A 441 -8.60 15.45 35.86
CA ILE A 441 -7.56 16.25 35.21
C ILE A 441 -7.98 16.54 33.77
N GLY A 442 -7.74 17.76 33.30
CA GLY A 442 -8.13 18.20 31.95
C GLY A 442 -6.96 18.21 30.96
N GLY A 443 -7.19 17.66 29.78
CA GLY A 443 -6.37 17.88 28.57
C GLY A 443 -7.06 18.85 27.59
N SER A 444 -6.63 18.89 26.33
CA SER A 444 -7.23 19.79 25.32
C SER A 444 -8.71 19.50 25.06
N TYR A 445 -9.06 18.23 24.80
CA TYR A 445 -10.39 17.86 24.34
C TYR A 445 -11.27 17.20 25.40
N PHE A 446 -10.66 16.64 26.45
CA PHE A 446 -11.36 15.89 27.50
C PHE A 446 -10.85 16.27 28.89
N ASP A 447 -11.75 16.23 29.86
CA ASP A 447 -11.34 15.88 31.21
C ASP A 447 -11.42 14.38 31.42
N VAL A 448 -10.54 13.84 32.25
CA VAL A 448 -10.47 12.40 32.52
C VAL A 448 -10.48 12.09 34.02
N ARG A 449 -11.09 10.96 34.36
CA ARG A 449 -10.96 10.30 35.67
C ARG A 449 -10.52 8.87 35.46
N TYR A 450 -9.65 8.39 36.33
CA TYR A 450 -9.09 7.04 36.25
C TYR A 450 -9.45 6.21 37.48
N TYR A 451 -9.94 5.00 37.26
CA TYR A 451 -10.31 4.05 38.31
C TYR A 451 -9.43 2.79 38.17
N PRO A 452 -8.24 2.76 38.79
CA PRO A 452 -7.26 1.69 38.57
C PRO A 452 -7.75 0.30 39.02
N GLY A 453 -8.53 0.23 40.11
CA GLY A 453 -9.03 -1.04 40.64
C GLY A 453 -10.10 -1.70 39.77
N VAL A 454 -10.97 -0.91 39.14
CA VAL A 454 -11.98 -1.41 38.18
C VAL A 454 -11.40 -1.48 36.76
N GLY A 455 -10.31 -0.76 36.52
CA GLY A 455 -9.65 -0.67 35.23
C GLY A 455 -10.43 0.15 34.20
N THR A 456 -11.05 1.26 34.61
CA THR A 456 -11.82 2.12 33.72
C THR A 456 -11.24 3.53 33.64
N ILE A 457 -11.32 4.12 32.44
CA ILE A 457 -11.06 5.54 32.20
C ILE A 457 -12.37 6.20 31.79
N HIS A 458 -12.74 7.27 32.48
CA HIS A 458 -13.94 8.05 32.20
C HIS A 458 -13.52 9.33 31.49
N PHE A 459 -14.11 9.59 30.33
CA PHE A 459 -13.84 10.76 29.51
C PHE A 459 -15.05 11.70 29.53
N PHE A 460 -14.78 12.98 29.73
CA PHE A 460 -15.76 14.05 29.74
C PHE A 460 -15.39 15.05 28.64
N PRO A 461 -16.08 15.01 27.48
CA PRO A 461 -15.79 15.92 26.38
C PRO A 461 -15.95 17.38 26.80
N LYS A 462 -14.98 18.23 26.43
CA LYS A 462 -15.07 19.69 26.66
C LYS A 462 -15.92 20.40 25.60
N SER A 463 -15.99 19.83 24.39
CA SER A 463 -16.76 20.38 23.28
C SER A 463 -17.78 19.38 22.77
N LYS A 464 -19.07 19.72 22.91
CA LYS A 464 -20.17 18.93 22.32
C LYS A 464 -20.13 18.98 20.79
N ILE A 465 -19.61 20.07 20.21
CA ILE A 465 -19.49 20.27 18.77
C ILE A 465 -18.55 19.24 18.15
N LEU A 466 -17.40 18.95 18.78
CA LEU A 466 -16.44 17.96 18.28
C LEU A 466 -17.02 16.53 18.32
N ILE A 467 -17.75 16.19 19.38
CA ILE A 467 -18.45 14.90 19.47
C ILE A 467 -19.54 14.80 18.40
N ASP A 468 -20.31 15.86 18.18
CA ASP A 468 -21.32 15.89 17.12
C ASP A 468 -20.70 15.80 15.72
N ARG A 469 -19.54 16.45 15.49
CA ARG A 469 -18.77 16.35 14.25
C ARG A 469 -18.32 14.91 13.97
N MET A 470 -17.77 14.22 14.97
CA MET A 470 -17.45 12.78 14.89
C MET A 470 -18.70 11.95 14.56
N ASN A 471 -19.80 12.15 15.29
CA ASN A 471 -21.06 11.43 15.07
C ASN A 471 -21.58 11.63 13.65
N ARG A 472 -21.46 12.84 13.09
CA ARG A 472 -21.87 13.14 11.72
C ARG A 472 -20.96 12.52 10.67
N TRP A 473 -19.64 12.54 10.88
CA TRP A 473 -18.69 11.88 9.98
C TRP A 473 -18.96 10.38 9.88
N VAL A 474 -19.05 9.71 11.02
CA VAL A 474 -19.35 8.27 11.06
C VAL A 474 -20.75 7.97 10.55
N GLY A 475 -21.73 8.80 10.92
CA GLY A 475 -23.11 8.64 10.46
C GLY A 475 -23.26 8.76 8.94
N ARG A 476 -22.51 9.64 8.29
CA ARG A 476 -22.44 9.73 6.83
C ARG A 476 -21.80 8.50 6.21
N GLN A 477 -20.63 8.08 6.73
CA GLN A 477 -19.92 6.92 6.20
C GLN A 477 -20.73 5.63 6.31
N ARG A 478 -21.50 5.48 7.40
CA ARG A 478 -22.39 4.34 7.63
C ARG A 478 -23.78 4.49 7.02
N ARG A 479 -24.02 5.61 6.32
CA ARG A 479 -25.32 5.96 5.71
C ARG A 479 -26.48 5.98 6.71
N TRP A 480 -26.19 6.30 7.96
CA TRP A 480 -27.19 6.56 8.99
C TRP A 480 -27.80 7.95 8.87
N LEU A 481 -27.08 8.88 8.24
CA LEU A 481 -27.53 10.24 7.97
C LEU A 481 -27.99 10.40 6.52
N PRO A 482 -28.89 11.36 6.25
CA PRO A 482 -29.28 11.71 4.89
C PRO A 482 -28.06 12.15 4.05
N PRO A 483 -28.06 11.84 2.74
CA PRO A 483 -27.15 12.43 1.77
C PRO A 483 -27.18 13.96 1.82
N VAL A 484 -26.07 14.61 1.47
CA VAL A 484 -25.92 16.08 1.56
C VAL A 484 -26.89 16.83 0.64
N ASP A 485 -27.24 16.20 -0.48
CA ASP A 485 -28.19 16.64 -1.50
C ASP A 485 -29.67 16.40 -1.14
N MET A 486 -29.94 15.66 -0.05
CA MET A 486 -31.30 15.41 0.41
C MET A 486 -31.61 16.17 1.70
N GLN A 487 -32.64 17.02 1.65
CA GLN A 487 -33.16 17.72 2.83
C GLN A 487 -34.08 16.78 3.65
N ALA A 488 -33.52 16.17 4.71
CA ALA A 488 -34.33 15.47 5.70
C ALA A 488 -35.20 16.46 6.48
N GLY A 489 -36.45 16.09 6.78
CA GLY A 489 -37.35 16.97 7.52
C GLY A 489 -36.98 17.19 8.97
N LYS A 490 -37.66 18.17 9.58
CA LYS A 490 -37.38 18.65 10.94
C LYS A 490 -37.41 17.52 11.98
N GLY A 491 -38.30 16.55 11.82
CA GLY A 491 -38.42 15.42 12.75
C GLY A 491 -37.19 14.51 12.76
N PHE A 492 -36.50 14.32 11.63
CA PHE A 492 -35.26 13.53 11.57
C PHE A 492 -34.14 14.20 12.40
N TRP A 493 -33.93 15.50 12.23
CA TRP A 493 -32.89 16.20 12.98
C TRP A 493 -33.25 16.35 14.46
N GLN A 494 -34.54 16.54 14.76
CA GLN A 494 -35.03 16.58 16.13
C GLN A 494 -34.73 15.27 16.89
N GLN A 495 -34.98 14.10 16.29
CA GLN A 495 -34.62 12.83 16.95
C GLN A 495 -33.11 12.65 17.10
N PHE A 496 -32.32 13.08 16.11
CA PHE A 496 -30.88 12.90 16.11
C PHE A 496 -30.25 13.73 17.23
N GLU A 497 -30.65 15.00 17.35
CA GLU A 497 -30.14 15.94 18.35
C GLU A 497 -30.63 15.60 19.77
N GLN A 498 -31.88 15.13 19.91
CA GLN A 498 -32.49 14.80 21.20
C GLN A 498 -32.33 13.33 21.60
N ALA A 499 -31.57 12.52 20.86
CA ALA A 499 -31.46 11.08 21.09
C ALA A 499 -31.05 10.72 22.54
N GLU A 500 -30.17 11.50 23.17
CA GLU A 500 -29.79 11.30 24.59
C GLU A 500 -30.98 11.42 25.55
N ALA A 501 -31.93 12.31 25.27
CA ALA A 501 -33.14 12.47 26.09
C ALA A 501 -34.12 11.30 25.90
N PHE A 502 -34.03 10.57 24.78
CA PHE A 502 -34.91 9.46 24.46
C PHE A 502 -34.37 8.10 24.90
N ASP A 503 -33.08 8.01 25.21
CA ASP A 503 -32.34 6.79 25.54
C ASP A 503 -33.04 5.92 26.61
N LYS A 504 -33.43 6.53 27.75
CA LYS A 504 -34.11 5.82 28.84
C LYS A 504 -35.47 5.25 28.40
N ALA A 505 -36.23 6.00 27.61
CA ALA A 505 -37.52 5.55 27.10
C ALA A 505 -37.34 4.43 26.06
N PHE A 506 -36.33 4.55 25.19
CA PHE A 506 -35.96 3.53 24.23
C PHE A 506 -35.58 2.21 24.88
N HIS A 507 -34.66 2.20 25.84
CA HIS A 507 -34.32 0.98 26.58
C HIS A 507 -35.50 0.38 27.33
N THR A 508 -36.42 1.21 27.84
CA THR A 508 -37.66 0.73 28.48
C THR A 508 -38.55 0.00 27.49
N GLU A 509 -38.75 0.56 26.28
CA GLU A 509 -39.54 -0.08 25.23
C GLU A 509 -38.90 -1.37 24.69
N VAL A 510 -37.57 -1.38 24.52
CA VAL A 510 -36.84 -2.61 24.12
C VAL A 510 -37.05 -3.71 25.17
N ASN A 511 -36.89 -3.39 26.45
CA ASN A 511 -37.07 -4.34 27.55
C ASN A 511 -38.50 -4.92 27.62
N LYS A 512 -39.53 -4.16 27.25
CA LYS A 512 -40.92 -4.69 27.16
C LYS A 512 -41.07 -5.75 26.08
N LYS A 513 -40.35 -5.60 24.96
CA LYS A 513 -40.41 -6.50 23.81
C LYS A 513 -39.54 -7.75 23.98
N CYS A 514 -38.49 -7.67 24.80
CA CYS A 514 -37.63 -8.82 25.12
C CYS A 514 -38.32 -9.76 26.15
N LYS A 515 -38.76 -10.93 25.69
CA LYS A 515 -39.33 -11.97 26.58
C LYS A 515 -38.23 -12.49 27.53
N ARG A 516 -38.51 -12.49 28.83
CA ARG A 516 -37.65 -13.07 29.87
C ARG A 516 -38.10 -14.47 30.23
N ASP A 517 -37.16 -15.37 30.47
CA ASP A 517 -37.39 -16.68 31.06
C ASP A 517 -36.58 -16.78 32.37
N GLY A 518 -37.26 -16.61 33.51
CA GLY A 518 -36.61 -16.46 34.81
C GLY A 518 -35.65 -15.26 34.85
N ARG A 519 -34.36 -15.51 35.15
CA ARG A 519 -33.29 -14.47 35.19
C ARG A 519 -32.57 -14.29 33.85
N ALA A 520 -32.85 -15.12 32.83
CA ALA A 520 -32.19 -15.07 31.54
C ALA A 520 -33.04 -14.32 30.51
N ILE A 521 -32.40 -13.45 29.72
CA ILE A 521 -33.02 -12.81 28.56
C ILE A 521 -32.98 -13.82 27.40
N ARG A 522 -34.13 -14.20 26.84
CA ARG A 522 -34.21 -15.22 25.78
C ARG A 522 -33.62 -14.74 24.45
N PHE A 523 -33.60 -13.42 24.23
CA PHE A 523 -33.01 -12.78 23.06
C PHE A 523 -32.61 -11.34 23.42
N ASP A 524 -31.32 -11.04 23.36
CA ASP A 524 -30.80 -9.68 23.54
C ASP A 524 -30.58 -9.02 22.15
N PRO A 525 -31.43 -8.08 21.74
CA PRO A 525 -31.32 -7.46 20.44
C PRO A 525 -30.04 -6.61 20.29
N PHE A 526 -29.47 -6.07 21.37
CA PHE A 526 -28.22 -5.30 21.30
C PHE A 526 -27.00 -6.18 21.06
N TRP A 527 -26.99 -7.38 21.64
CA TRP A 527 -25.98 -8.38 21.35
C TRP A 527 -26.14 -8.95 19.94
N ALA A 528 -27.39 -9.28 19.55
CA ALA A 528 -27.69 -9.87 18.26
C ALA A 528 -27.22 -9.02 17.08
N ILE A 529 -27.43 -7.69 17.10
CA ILE A 529 -26.97 -6.81 16.00
C ILE A 529 -25.44 -6.77 15.83
N LYS A 530 -24.69 -7.00 16.92
CA LYS A 530 -23.22 -6.94 16.96
C LYS A 530 -22.56 -8.29 16.69
N HIS A 531 -23.14 -9.37 17.19
CA HIS A 531 -22.49 -10.68 17.29
C HIS A 531 -23.34 -11.85 16.78
N GLY A 532 -24.62 -11.64 16.50
CA GLY A 532 -25.53 -12.67 16.02
C GLY A 532 -25.32 -13.04 14.55
N GLY A 533 -25.88 -14.18 14.15
CA GLY A 533 -25.98 -14.56 12.73
C GLY A 533 -26.92 -13.65 11.95
N GLU A 534 -26.96 -13.77 10.62
CA GLU A 534 -27.76 -12.89 9.74
C GLU A 534 -29.23 -12.76 10.18
N SER A 535 -29.90 -13.90 10.42
CA SER A 535 -31.30 -13.93 10.89
C SER A 535 -31.49 -13.30 12.28
N GLU A 536 -30.52 -13.46 13.18
CA GLU A 536 -30.57 -12.84 14.52
C GLU A 536 -30.36 -11.33 14.44
N ARG A 537 -29.46 -10.88 13.54
CA ARG A 537 -29.21 -9.46 13.30
C ARG A 537 -30.44 -8.77 12.73
N GLU A 538 -31.09 -9.37 11.75
CA GLU A 538 -32.33 -8.85 11.16
C GLU A 538 -33.43 -8.71 12.23
N LYS A 539 -33.69 -9.79 12.99
CA LYS A 539 -34.65 -9.77 14.10
C LYS A 539 -34.31 -8.73 15.18
N GLY A 540 -33.02 -8.57 15.48
CA GLY A 540 -32.50 -7.55 16.39
C GLY A 540 -32.79 -6.14 15.88
N HIS A 541 -32.47 -5.88 14.61
CA HIS A 541 -32.73 -4.60 13.94
C HIS A 541 -34.22 -4.26 13.92
N ASP A 542 -35.09 -5.21 13.61
CA ASP A 542 -36.55 -4.99 13.59
C ASP A 542 -37.08 -4.62 14.97
N LEU A 543 -36.71 -5.37 16.01
CA LEU A 543 -37.19 -5.13 17.37
C LEU A 543 -36.78 -3.73 17.84
N LEU A 544 -35.51 -3.37 17.66
CA LEU A 544 -34.98 -2.08 18.07
C LEU A 544 -35.62 -0.95 17.25
N THR A 545 -35.76 -1.11 15.93
CA THR A 545 -36.40 -0.11 15.06
C THR A 545 -37.85 0.12 15.49
N GLN A 546 -38.62 -0.95 15.71
CA GLN A 546 -39.99 -0.82 16.19
C GLN A 546 -40.06 -0.15 17.57
N ALA A 547 -39.13 -0.46 18.49
CA ALA A 547 -39.09 0.18 19.80
C ALA A 547 -38.83 1.69 19.69
N MET A 548 -37.86 2.10 18.87
CA MET A 548 -37.60 3.52 18.60
C MET A 548 -38.81 4.20 17.96
N SER A 549 -39.50 3.52 17.03
CA SER A 549 -40.69 4.07 16.37
C SER A 549 -41.80 4.39 17.36
N THR A 550 -42.02 3.51 18.35
CA THR A 550 -43.00 3.74 19.43
C THR A 550 -42.61 4.96 20.29
N VAL A 551 -41.32 5.10 20.62
CA VAL A 551 -40.79 6.22 21.41
C VAL A 551 -40.98 7.55 20.69
N LEU A 552 -40.68 7.62 19.39
CA LEU A 552 -40.84 8.83 18.58
C LEU A 552 -42.31 9.19 18.36
N ALA A 553 -43.16 8.19 18.04
CA ALA A 553 -44.59 8.40 17.86
C ALA A 553 -45.27 8.95 19.12
N SER A 554 -44.90 8.45 20.31
CA SER A 554 -45.42 8.96 21.59
C SER A 554 -45.07 10.43 21.88
N ARG A 555 -44.14 11.00 21.12
CA ARG A 555 -43.67 12.40 21.23
C ARG A 555 -44.05 13.25 20.02
N GLY A 556 -44.82 12.71 19.08
CA GLY A 556 -45.21 13.41 17.85
C GLY A 556 -44.04 13.71 16.91
N ILE A 557 -42.95 12.95 17.00
CA ILE A 557 -41.77 13.12 16.12
C ILE A 557 -41.90 12.13 14.98
N ASP A 558 -42.04 12.65 13.76
CA ASP A 558 -41.97 11.86 12.54
C ASP A 558 -40.59 11.99 11.88
N PRO A 559 -39.73 10.96 11.98
CA PRO A 559 -38.40 10.99 11.36
C PRO A 559 -38.44 10.89 9.83
N ASP A 560 -39.58 10.54 9.24
CA ASP A 560 -39.77 10.37 7.80
C ASP A 560 -40.50 11.52 7.13
N ALA A 561 -40.92 12.52 7.91
CA ALA A 561 -41.49 13.73 7.37
C ALA A 561 -40.52 14.33 6.35
N VAL A 562 -40.91 14.34 5.08
CA VAL A 562 -40.17 15.03 4.02
C VAL A 562 -40.54 16.50 4.13
N LEU A 563 -39.58 17.41 3.93
CA LEU A 563 -39.92 18.82 3.74
C LEU A 563 -40.84 18.91 2.52
N GLU A 564 -42.08 19.37 2.71
CA GLU A 564 -42.89 19.83 1.58
C GLU A 564 -42.03 20.84 0.85
N ASN A 565 -41.66 20.50 -0.38
CA ASN A 565 -40.97 21.39 -1.27
C ASN A 565 -41.96 22.53 -1.51
N GLU A 566 -41.86 23.63 -0.76
CA GLU A 566 -42.27 24.91 -1.32
C GLU A 566 -41.41 25.02 -2.58
N GLN A 567 -42.03 24.76 -3.73
CA GLN A 567 -41.54 25.26 -5.00
C GLN A 567 -41.41 26.76 -4.79
N SER A 568 -40.25 27.21 -4.33
CA SER A 568 -39.81 28.57 -4.50
C SER A 568 -39.87 28.76 -5.99
N SER A 569 -40.93 29.47 -6.40
CA SER A 569 -41.17 29.98 -7.73
C SER A 569 -39.83 30.31 -8.36
N LEU A 570 -39.57 29.74 -9.53
CA LEU A 570 -38.56 30.21 -10.46
C LEU A 570 -38.54 31.74 -10.43
N LEU A 571 -37.57 32.30 -9.70
CA LEU A 571 -37.19 33.69 -9.90
C LEU A 571 -36.55 33.69 -11.28
N GLU A 572 -37.32 34.20 -12.25
CA GLU A 572 -36.84 34.53 -13.58
C GLU A 572 -35.49 35.23 -13.47
N TRP A 573 -34.51 34.61 -14.09
CA TRP A 573 -33.15 35.10 -14.16
C TRP A 573 -33.13 36.34 -15.07
N ALA A 574 -33.01 37.54 -14.49
CA ALA A 574 -32.81 38.79 -15.22
C ALA A 574 -31.57 39.51 -14.68
N GLY A 575 -30.39 39.12 -15.15
CA GLY A 575 -29.14 39.85 -14.90
C GLY A 575 -27.92 39.16 -15.54
N PRO A 576 -27.03 39.90 -16.22
CA PRO A 576 -25.88 39.30 -16.89
C PRO A 576 -24.86 38.74 -15.88
N LEU A 577 -24.27 37.59 -16.22
CA LEU A 577 -23.25 36.87 -15.45
C LEU A 577 -22.01 37.75 -15.17
N PRO A 578 -21.52 37.83 -13.91
CA PRO A 578 -20.22 38.43 -13.61
C PRO A 578 -19.07 37.53 -14.06
N SER A 579 -17.98 38.16 -14.50
CA SER A 579 -16.75 37.53 -14.99
C SER A 579 -16.05 36.67 -13.94
N SER A 580 -15.50 35.55 -14.39
CA SER A 580 -14.72 34.56 -13.64
C SER A 580 -13.38 35.11 -13.15
N THR A 581 -13.38 35.75 -11.98
CA THR A 581 -12.19 35.97 -11.16
C THR A 581 -12.66 36.15 -9.72
N ASP A 582 -11.96 35.52 -8.77
CA ASP A 582 -12.16 35.53 -7.31
C ASP A 582 -13.05 34.42 -6.73
N LEU A 583 -12.52 33.20 -6.74
CA LEU A 583 -12.80 32.22 -5.68
C LEU A 583 -11.47 31.82 -5.04
N ALA A 584 -11.16 32.48 -3.92
CA ALA A 584 -10.07 32.13 -3.04
C ALA A 584 -10.33 30.76 -2.41
N LEU A 585 -9.50 29.78 -2.76
CA LEU A 585 -9.41 28.48 -2.09
C LEU A 585 -8.77 28.68 -0.73
N ALA A 586 -9.53 28.40 0.33
CA ALA A 586 -9.05 28.44 1.70
C ALA A 586 -8.21 27.17 2.00
N SER A 587 -7.00 27.48 2.46
CA SER A 587 -5.93 26.68 3.07
C SER A 587 -6.34 25.69 4.15
#